data_AF-A0A6I4RYH3-F1
#
_entry.id   AF-A0A6I4RYH3-F1
#
_cell.length_a   1.000
_cell.length_b   1.000
_cell.length_c   1.000
_cell.angle_alpha   90.00
_cell.angle_beta   90.00
_cell.angle_gamma   90.00
#
_symmetry.space_group_name_H-M   'P 1'
#
loop_
_entity.id
_entity.type
_entity.pdbx_description
1 polymer ?
#
loop_
_entity_poly.entity_id
_entity_poly.type
_entity_poly.pdbx_seq_one_letter_code
_entity_poly.pdbx_strand_id
1 'polypeptide(L)'
;MENSLLISNFKQSLFLILLSSISISSICYSNARSEIIIENNCSVPIFLNVAPGNSTGKKIDNQKLLANEYINLGQYTNDKIFNNTSIININYHSENLQNKGSIQFSLKNGWKSNKAYFNNLVGDIAIEHQKGDYKYKWHSYTTTLKYRIPIFTISTCPKYANIDNSKLKDIERILIFGDSLSDTGNLYKYTNGIIPRSIPYYRGMFSNGSIWITMLNGFLENKIPISNYAVGGATAVFEPSWTDLALPYTLGTELRAYAIDKGAHDTNKNLAIFFIGANDYLTISADQDPTSLHIIASEVTDKIIAAVNKVNAQMTLIIGLPNLGLTPESKQIGNQNLLKEVSLLHNDLLKQFAENQTNIEFVDINQIFEILINDTDNFNKEYQTSIDPNKTTESCWRGGYFAYEHTNESKHFYKSLLTSNPKPKVLQNFNNITSSKIDMGKIPLTPDITTAILTAETITLCKNPQEFVFWDQVHPTYQIHKALFKYIAKEYLGIRL
;
A
#
# COMPACT_ATOMS: atom_id res chain seq x y z
N MET A 1 40.29 36.61 38.82
CA MET A 1 40.27 35.13 38.77
C MET A 1 38.88 34.55 38.47
N GLU A 2 37.79 35.21 38.87
CA GLU A 2 36.40 34.71 38.68
C GLU A 2 35.93 34.60 37.22
N ASN A 3 36.34 35.51 36.32
CA ASN A 3 35.94 35.43 34.91
C ASN A 3 36.57 34.25 34.14
N SER A 4 37.68 33.67 34.60
CA SER A 4 38.31 32.52 33.94
C SER A 4 37.62 31.20 34.29
N LEU A 5 37.08 31.08 35.51
CA LEU A 5 36.32 29.90 35.95
C LEU A 5 34.95 29.81 35.27
N LEU A 6 34.28 30.95 35.08
CA LEU A 6 33.00 31.03 34.37
C LEU A 6 33.10 30.61 32.90
N ILE A 7 34.15 31.04 32.19
CA ILE A 7 34.38 30.65 30.78
C ILE A 7 34.78 29.18 30.65
N SER A 8 35.56 28.65 31.62
CA SER A 8 35.90 27.22 31.70
C SER A 8 34.65 26.35 31.89
N ASN A 9 33.80 26.70 32.87
CA ASN A 9 32.56 25.96 33.15
C ASN A 9 31.55 26.07 32.00
N PHE A 10 31.49 27.21 31.30
CA PHE A 10 30.64 27.37 30.13
C PHE A 10 31.12 26.52 28.94
N LYS A 11 32.44 26.46 28.68
CA LYS A 11 33.01 25.57 27.66
C LYS A 11 32.83 24.09 28.00
N GLN A 12 32.98 23.72 29.26
CA GLN A 12 32.81 22.33 29.72
C GLN A 12 31.33 21.89 29.65
N SER A 13 30.40 22.78 29.99
CA SER A 13 28.96 22.55 29.84
C SER A 13 28.53 22.52 28.36
N LEU A 14 29.05 23.41 27.52
CA LEU A 14 28.82 23.38 26.07
C LEU A 14 29.41 22.13 25.40
N PHE A 15 30.56 21.65 25.88
CA PHE A 15 31.18 20.41 25.41
C PHE A 15 30.38 19.16 25.86
N LEU A 16 29.84 19.16 27.09
CA LEU A 16 28.92 18.13 27.58
C LEU A 16 27.58 18.13 26.85
N ILE A 17 27.06 19.30 26.46
CA ILE A 17 25.84 19.43 25.63
C ILE A 17 26.10 19.02 24.17
N LEU A 18 27.29 19.30 23.62
CA LEU A 18 27.70 18.75 22.31
C LEU A 18 27.88 17.23 22.37
N LEU A 19 28.49 16.68 23.43
CA LEU A 19 28.63 15.23 23.61
C LEU A 19 27.29 14.54 23.84
N SER A 20 26.34 15.18 24.54
CA SER A 20 24.99 14.62 24.75
C SER A 20 24.11 14.71 23.49
N SER A 21 24.27 15.74 22.66
CA SER A 21 23.58 15.83 21.36
C SER A 21 24.19 14.89 20.30
N ILE A 22 25.50 14.66 20.35
CA ILE A 22 26.17 13.62 19.56
C ILE A 22 25.75 12.22 20.06
N SER A 23 25.57 12.01 21.37
CA SER A 23 25.14 10.72 21.92
C SER A 23 23.68 10.38 21.63
N ILE A 24 22.75 11.35 21.70
CA ILE A 24 21.33 11.13 21.37
C ILE A 24 21.15 10.81 19.89
N SER A 25 21.86 11.52 19.01
CA SER A 25 21.84 11.21 17.58
C SER A 25 22.44 9.82 17.32
N SER A 26 23.60 9.48 17.92
CA SER A 26 24.19 8.14 17.75
C SER A 26 23.33 6.98 18.29
N ILE A 27 22.62 7.14 19.40
CA ILE A 27 21.69 6.12 19.92
C ILE A 27 20.49 5.91 18.98
N CYS A 28 20.06 6.95 18.26
CA CYS A 28 19.00 6.87 17.25
C CYS A 28 19.45 6.31 15.88
N TYR A 29 20.72 5.94 15.67
CA TYR A 29 21.16 5.43 14.36
C TYR A 29 21.68 3.99 14.36
N SER A 30 21.95 3.40 15.52
CA SER A 30 22.37 1.99 15.62
C SER A 30 21.23 1.04 15.96
N ASN A 31 20.02 1.24 15.42
CA ASN A 31 18.86 0.38 15.71
C ASN A 31 18.14 -0.02 14.43
N ALA A 32 18.51 -1.18 13.87
CA ALA A 32 17.84 -1.77 12.72
C ALA A 32 16.79 -2.78 13.19
N ARG A 33 15.56 -2.63 12.68
CA ARG A 33 14.44 -3.53 12.96
C ARG A 33 13.77 -3.92 11.65
N SER A 34 13.34 -5.16 11.54
CA SER A 34 12.61 -5.64 10.37
C SER A 34 11.66 -6.77 10.77
N GLU A 35 10.53 -6.89 10.09
CA GLU A 35 9.70 -8.09 10.13
C GLU A 35 9.89 -8.92 8.87
N ILE A 36 9.60 -10.22 8.96
CA ILE A 36 9.71 -11.16 7.86
C ILE A 36 8.39 -11.93 7.74
N ILE A 37 7.80 -11.88 6.55
CA ILE A 37 6.70 -12.74 6.15
C ILE A 37 7.28 -13.89 5.33
N ILE A 38 6.84 -15.11 5.59
CA ILE A 38 7.14 -16.27 4.75
C ILE A 38 5.83 -16.82 4.22
N GLU A 39 5.74 -16.99 2.91
CA GLU A 39 4.58 -17.57 2.23
C GLU A 39 4.92 -18.91 1.58
N ASN A 40 3.95 -19.82 1.62
CA ASN A 40 4.08 -21.12 0.98
C ASN A 40 3.35 -21.15 -0.37
N ASN A 41 4.09 -20.98 -1.47
CA ASN A 41 3.53 -21.18 -2.82
C ASN A 41 3.73 -22.60 -3.36
N CYS A 42 4.28 -23.52 -2.56
CA CYS A 42 4.35 -24.93 -2.93
C CYS A 42 2.93 -25.55 -2.88
N SER A 43 2.70 -26.59 -3.69
CA SER A 43 1.43 -27.34 -3.70
C SER A 43 1.23 -28.26 -2.48
N VAL A 44 2.25 -28.37 -1.64
CA VAL A 44 2.27 -29.21 -0.44
C VAL A 44 2.74 -28.39 0.76
N PRO A 45 2.49 -28.84 1.99
CA PRO A 45 3.03 -28.19 3.18
C PRO A 45 4.56 -28.08 3.14
N ILE A 46 5.09 -27.04 3.79
CA ILE A 46 6.53 -26.85 4.00
C ILE A 46 6.85 -26.86 5.49
N PHE A 47 8.11 -27.13 5.81
CA PHE A 47 8.67 -27.02 7.15
C PHE A 47 9.78 -25.98 7.17
N LEU A 48 9.60 -24.97 8.01
CA LEU A 48 10.46 -23.79 8.14
C LEU A 48 11.38 -23.90 9.34
N ASN A 49 12.65 -23.54 9.16
CA ASN A 49 13.58 -23.26 10.24
C ASN A 49 14.17 -21.86 10.11
N VAL A 50 14.25 -21.14 11.23
CA VAL A 50 14.88 -19.82 11.31
C VAL A 50 15.85 -19.78 12.48
N ALA A 51 17.12 -19.56 12.16
CA ALA A 51 18.17 -19.31 13.13
C ALA A 51 18.45 -17.79 13.18
N PRO A 52 18.07 -17.09 14.27
CA PRO A 52 18.16 -15.63 14.37
C PRO A 52 19.60 -15.12 14.54
N GLY A 53 20.57 -16.02 14.74
CA GLY A 53 21.96 -15.68 15.01
C GLY A 53 22.08 -14.79 16.25
N ASN A 54 22.70 -13.63 16.08
CA ASN A 54 22.88 -12.61 17.11
C ASN A 54 21.77 -11.54 17.13
N SER A 55 20.68 -11.68 16.35
CA SER A 55 19.50 -10.82 16.44
C SER A 55 18.57 -11.22 17.60
N THR A 56 17.66 -10.33 18.00
CA THR A 56 16.67 -10.60 19.06
C THR A 56 15.42 -11.39 18.59
N GLY A 57 15.37 -11.81 17.33
CA GLY A 57 14.17 -12.43 16.74
C GLY A 57 13.94 -13.87 17.18
N LYS A 58 12.74 -14.39 16.88
CA LYS A 58 12.32 -15.73 17.28
C LYS A 58 13.12 -16.81 16.54
N LYS A 59 13.63 -17.79 17.28
CA LYS A 59 14.10 -19.06 16.69
C LYS A 59 12.89 -19.92 16.33
N ILE A 60 12.90 -20.46 15.11
CA ILE A 60 11.84 -21.33 14.61
C ILE A 60 12.48 -22.66 14.25
N ASP A 61 11.98 -23.73 14.84
CA ASP A 61 12.42 -25.08 14.58
C ASP A 61 11.23 -25.88 14.02
N ASN A 62 11.36 -26.32 12.78
CA ASN A 62 10.44 -27.22 12.08
C ASN A 62 8.97 -26.77 12.07
N GLN A 63 8.71 -25.48 11.86
CA GLN A 63 7.34 -24.97 11.80
C GLN A 63 6.67 -25.35 10.49
N LYS A 64 5.55 -26.08 10.57
CA LYS A 64 4.71 -26.43 9.41
C LYS A 64 3.93 -25.20 8.94
N LEU A 65 3.91 -24.99 7.63
CA LEU A 65 3.05 -24.01 6.94
C LEU A 65 2.33 -24.75 5.81
N LEU A 66 1.00 -24.71 5.78
CA LEU A 66 0.22 -25.41 4.75
C LEU A 66 0.36 -24.71 3.40
N ALA A 67 -0.05 -25.39 2.33
CA ALA A 67 -0.06 -24.78 1.00
C ALA A 67 -0.93 -23.50 1.03
N ASN A 68 -0.45 -22.43 0.38
CA ASN A 68 -1.12 -21.14 0.24
C ASN A 68 -1.24 -20.27 1.50
N GLU A 69 -0.73 -20.74 2.63
CA GLU A 69 -0.64 -19.95 3.86
C GLU A 69 0.59 -19.05 3.87
N TYR A 70 0.53 -18.02 4.71
CA TYR A 70 1.71 -17.23 5.06
C TYR A 70 1.78 -16.97 6.55
N ILE A 71 2.98 -16.68 7.05
CA ILE A 71 3.19 -16.32 8.44
C ILE A 71 4.10 -15.11 8.56
N ASN A 72 3.71 -14.16 9.40
CA ASN A 72 4.62 -13.13 9.90
C ASN A 72 5.41 -13.70 11.09
N LEU A 73 6.72 -13.80 10.93
CA LEU A 73 7.63 -14.34 11.95
C LEU A 73 7.90 -13.37 13.11
N GLY A 74 7.39 -12.14 13.01
CA GLY A 74 7.61 -11.06 13.95
C GLY A 74 8.92 -10.32 13.70
N GLN A 75 9.29 -9.50 14.69
CA GLN A 75 10.39 -8.56 14.57
C GLN A 75 11.76 -9.20 14.86
N TYR A 76 12.72 -8.93 14.00
CA TYR A 76 14.15 -9.14 14.19
C TYR A 76 14.83 -7.79 14.39
N THR A 77 15.72 -7.71 15.38
CA THR A 77 16.44 -6.46 15.67
C THR A 77 17.95 -6.64 15.70
N ASN A 78 18.65 -5.58 15.29
CA ASN A 78 20.04 -5.35 15.56
C ASN A 78 20.21 -3.93 16.10
N ASP A 79 20.39 -3.82 17.41
CA ASP A 79 20.61 -2.59 18.14
C ASP A 79 22.05 -2.44 18.66
N LYS A 80 22.95 -3.36 18.25
CA LYS A 80 24.32 -3.45 18.76
C LYS A 80 25.24 -2.43 18.09
N ILE A 81 25.99 -1.67 18.88
CA ILE A 81 26.90 -0.62 18.38
C ILE A 81 28.15 -1.20 17.68
N PHE A 82 28.75 -2.24 18.26
CA PHE A 82 30.01 -2.82 17.76
C PHE A 82 29.79 -3.91 16.71
N ASN A 83 28.77 -4.75 16.90
CA ASN A 83 28.41 -5.78 15.93
C ASN A 83 27.24 -5.28 15.08
N ASN A 84 27.59 -4.46 14.09
CA ASN A 84 26.60 -3.73 13.30
C ASN A 84 25.80 -4.60 12.33
N THR A 85 26.02 -5.92 12.32
CA THR A 85 25.39 -6.86 11.41
C THR A 85 24.83 -8.05 12.18
N SER A 86 23.54 -8.32 11.98
CA SER A 86 22.94 -9.58 12.40
C SER A 86 22.70 -10.47 11.21
N ILE A 87 22.98 -11.77 11.35
CA ILE A 87 22.78 -12.77 10.30
C ILE A 87 21.67 -13.72 10.76
N ILE A 88 20.56 -13.71 10.02
CA ILE A 88 19.41 -14.58 10.20
C ILE A 88 19.45 -15.61 9.07
N ASN A 89 19.59 -16.89 9.40
CA ASN A 89 19.54 -17.96 8.40
C ASN A 89 18.14 -18.56 8.37
N ILE A 90 17.54 -18.61 7.19
CA ILE A 90 16.19 -19.11 6.96
C ILE A 90 16.30 -20.26 5.97
N ASN A 91 15.66 -21.38 6.27
CA ASN A 91 15.60 -22.51 5.35
C ASN A 91 14.25 -23.21 5.43
N TYR A 92 13.86 -23.84 4.34
CA TYR A 92 12.67 -24.66 4.28
C TYR A 92 12.90 -25.92 3.44
N HIS A 93 12.06 -26.91 3.66
CA HIS A 93 11.85 -28.02 2.74
C HIS A 93 10.36 -28.34 2.63
N SER A 94 9.93 -28.81 1.47
CA SER A 94 8.57 -29.32 1.27
C SER A 94 8.40 -30.70 1.93
N GLU A 95 7.17 -31.05 2.32
CA GLU A 95 6.84 -32.34 2.96
C GLU A 95 7.26 -33.54 2.11
N ASN A 96 7.21 -33.42 0.78
CA ASN A 96 7.67 -34.43 -0.18
C ASN A 96 9.17 -34.33 -0.54
N LEU A 97 9.91 -33.39 0.06
CA LEU A 97 11.34 -33.12 -0.14
C LEU A 97 11.76 -32.76 -1.58
N GLN A 98 10.81 -32.48 -2.47
CA GLN A 98 11.08 -32.09 -3.86
C GLN A 98 11.58 -30.65 -3.99
N ASN A 99 11.11 -29.75 -3.11
CA ASN A 99 11.48 -28.34 -3.11
C ASN A 99 12.16 -28.01 -1.79
N LYS A 100 13.23 -27.22 -1.85
CA LYS A 100 13.92 -26.71 -0.67
C LYS A 100 14.59 -25.41 -1.02
N GLY A 101 14.77 -24.56 -0.02
CA GLY A 101 15.48 -23.32 -0.20
C GLY A 101 16.12 -22.83 1.08
N SER A 102 17.18 -22.06 0.93
CA SER A 102 17.83 -21.38 2.04
C SER A 102 18.27 -19.98 1.65
N ILE A 103 18.34 -19.11 2.65
CA ILE A 103 18.70 -17.72 2.48
C ILE A 103 19.37 -17.18 3.73
N GLN A 104 20.34 -16.28 3.50
CA GLN A 104 20.95 -15.49 4.55
C GLN A 104 20.41 -14.07 4.52
N PHE A 105 19.66 -13.69 5.56
CA PHE A 105 19.21 -12.33 5.78
C PHE A 105 20.17 -11.59 6.72
N SER A 106 20.90 -10.62 6.19
CA SER A 106 21.79 -9.73 6.93
C SER A 106 21.09 -8.42 7.26
N LEU A 107 20.83 -8.20 8.55
CA LEU A 107 20.24 -6.99 9.11
C LEU A 107 21.33 -6.09 9.69
N LYS A 108 21.66 -5.03 8.96
CA LYS A 108 22.73 -4.09 9.33
C LYS A 108 22.15 -2.83 9.93
N ASN A 109 22.57 -2.49 11.14
CA ASN A 109 22.37 -1.14 11.69
C ASN A 109 23.52 -0.25 11.24
N GLY A 110 23.23 1.00 10.91
CA GLY A 110 24.24 1.88 10.37
C GLY A 110 23.96 3.32 10.69
N TRP A 111 25.01 4.06 11.03
CA TRP A 111 24.96 5.45 11.48
C TRP A 111 24.16 6.41 10.59
N LYS A 112 24.08 6.16 9.28
CA LYS A 112 23.27 6.96 8.35
C LYS A 112 22.00 6.26 7.89
N SER A 113 21.97 4.94 8.01
CA SER A 113 20.91 4.11 7.46
C SER A 113 21.09 2.67 7.88
N ASN A 114 19.96 1.99 8.10
CA ASN A 114 19.92 0.55 8.18
C ASN A 114 19.89 -0.05 6.78
N LYS A 115 20.30 -1.31 6.70
CA LYS A 115 20.27 -2.08 5.46
C LYS A 115 19.83 -3.51 5.72
N ALA A 116 19.06 -4.03 4.78
CA ALA A 116 18.68 -5.43 4.67
C ALA A 116 19.38 -5.97 3.43
N TYR A 117 20.07 -7.09 3.59
CA TYR A 117 20.68 -7.83 2.49
C TYR A 117 20.19 -9.26 2.55
N PHE A 118 19.70 -9.75 1.43
CA PHE A 118 19.22 -11.11 1.24
C PHE A 118 20.15 -11.74 0.22
N ASN A 119 21.09 -12.54 0.72
CA ASN A 119 22.19 -13.08 -0.05
C ASN A 119 22.24 -14.60 0.12
N ASN A 120 23.08 -15.26 -0.69
CA ASN A 120 23.30 -16.71 -0.64
C ASN A 120 21.98 -17.49 -0.77
N LEU A 121 21.10 -17.03 -1.67
CA LEU A 121 19.88 -17.74 -2.00
C LEU A 121 20.27 -19.07 -2.68
N VAL A 122 19.75 -20.17 -2.16
CA VAL A 122 19.93 -21.50 -2.74
C VAL A 122 18.56 -22.17 -2.85
N GLY A 123 18.30 -22.82 -3.99
CA GLY A 123 17.05 -23.55 -4.23
C GLY A 123 15.87 -22.63 -4.56
N ASP A 124 14.66 -23.11 -4.28
CA ASP A 124 13.41 -22.51 -4.77
C ASP A 124 12.89 -21.41 -3.82
N ILE A 125 13.65 -20.32 -3.70
CA ILE A 125 13.35 -19.22 -2.76
C ILE A 125 13.48 -17.86 -3.44
N ALA A 126 12.55 -16.95 -3.12
CA ALA A 126 12.52 -15.58 -3.64
C ALA A 126 12.24 -14.56 -2.54
N ILE A 127 12.57 -13.30 -2.82
CA ILE A 127 12.41 -12.16 -1.89
C ILE A 127 11.67 -11.07 -2.65
N GLU A 128 10.60 -10.54 -2.04
CA GLU A 128 9.68 -9.60 -2.71
C GLU A 128 9.24 -10.11 -4.10
N HIS A 129 9.01 -11.43 -4.20
CA HIS A 129 8.61 -12.10 -5.45
C HIS A 129 9.62 -11.98 -6.60
N GLN A 130 10.90 -11.65 -6.35
CA GLN A 130 11.92 -11.44 -7.39
C GLN A 130 13.01 -12.53 -7.38
N LYS A 131 13.66 -12.75 -8.55
CA LYS A 131 14.83 -13.64 -8.68
C LYS A 131 16.09 -12.95 -8.16
N GLY A 132 16.91 -13.68 -7.42
CA GLY A 132 18.26 -13.26 -7.03
C GLY A 132 18.33 -12.42 -5.75
N ASP A 133 19.54 -11.93 -5.46
CA ASP A 133 19.83 -11.16 -4.25
C ASP A 133 18.97 -9.90 -4.15
N TYR A 134 18.55 -9.56 -2.93
CA TYR A 134 17.73 -8.38 -2.67
C TYR A 134 18.37 -7.48 -1.61
N LYS A 135 18.26 -6.17 -1.80
CA LYS A 135 18.82 -5.17 -0.88
C LYS A 135 17.84 -4.02 -0.66
N TYR A 136 17.71 -3.63 0.60
CA TYR A 136 16.90 -2.48 0.98
C TYR A 136 17.63 -1.59 1.98
N LYS A 137 17.38 -0.28 1.92
CA LYS A 137 17.99 0.74 2.80
C LYS A 137 16.90 1.65 3.36
N TRP A 138 16.91 1.88 4.68
CA TRP A 138 15.96 2.78 5.34
C TRP A 138 16.62 3.51 6.50
N HIS A 139 15.88 4.43 7.14
CA HIS A 139 16.31 5.14 8.34
C HIS A 139 15.49 4.64 9.51
N SER A 140 16.10 4.47 10.68
CA SER A 140 15.44 3.92 11.87
C SER A 140 14.21 4.72 12.27
N TYR A 141 14.21 6.03 12.05
CA TYR A 141 13.19 6.94 12.54
C TYR A 141 12.54 7.76 11.42
N THR A 142 11.27 8.10 11.64
CA THR A 142 10.57 9.18 10.94
C THR A 142 10.93 10.55 11.53
N THR A 143 10.47 11.64 10.92
CA THR A 143 10.49 13.00 11.53
C THR A 143 9.76 13.07 12.87
N THR A 144 8.97 12.05 13.20
CA THR A 144 8.20 11.92 14.45
C THR A 144 8.81 10.95 15.45
N LEU A 145 10.09 10.55 15.27
CA LEU A 145 10.82 9.65 16.18
C LEU A 145 10.16 8.28 16.41
N LYS A 146 9.30 7.81 15.49
CA LYS A 146 8.80 6.43 15.48
C LYS A 146 9.65 5.54 14.60
N TYR A 147 9.78 4.27 15.00
CA TYR A 147 10.57 3.29 14.27
C TYR A 147 9.95 3.01 12.89
N ARG A 148 10.73 3.15 11.82
CA ARG A 148 10.40 2.57 10.52
C ARG A 148 10.86 1.12 10.52
N ILE A 149 9.90 0.20 10.55
CA ILE A 149 10.15 -1.24 10.57
C ILE A 149 9.70 -1.79 9.22
N PRO A 150 10.61 -1.95 8.23
CA PRO A 150 10.26 -2.62 6.99
C PRO A 150 9.83 -4.07 7.26
N ILE A 151 8.88 -4.53 6.45
CA ILE A 151 8.45 -5.92 6.39
C ILE A 151 8.94 -6.46 5.05
N PHE A 152 9.52 -7.66 5.03
CA PHE A 152 9.93 -8.33 3.79
C PHE A 152 9.23 -9.66 3.62
N THR A 153 8.84 -9.98 2.39
CA THR A 153 8.23 -11.27 2.04
C THR A 153 9.27 -12.20 1.43
N ILE A 154 9.35 -13.41 1.96
CA ILE A 154 10.11 -14.52 1.41
C ILE A 154 9.10 -15.53 0.86
N SER A 155 9.24 -15.85 -0.43
CA SER A 155 8.38 -16.79 -1.12
C SER A 155 9.09 -18.12 -1.31
N THR A 156 8.47 -19.21 -0.87
CA THR A 156 8.92 -20.57 -1.23
C THR A 156 8.29 -21.01 -2.55
N CYS A 157 8.96 -21.88 -3.30
CA CYS A 157 8.49 -22.34 -4.61
C CYS A 157 8.03 -21.19 -5.52
N PRO A 158 8.85 -20.13 -5.72
CA PRO A 158 8.45 -18.99 -6.50
C PRO A 158 8.18 -19.40 -7.95
N LYS A 159 7.21 -18.74 -8.55
CA LYS A 159 6.85 -18.92 -9.94
C LYS A 159 7.15 -17.65 -10.72
N TYR A 160 7.51 -17.83 -11.97
CA TYR A 160 7.77 -16.73 -12.88
C TYR A 160 7.19 -17.04 -14.25
N ALA A 161 6.72 -16.03 -14.96
CA ALA A 161 6.22 -16.19 -16.32
C ALA A 161 7.01 -15.37 -17.34
N ASN A 162 7.22 -16.02 -18.47
CA ASN A 162 7.58 -15.37 -19.72
C ASN A 162 6.34 -14.70 -20.32
N ILE A 163 6.53 -13.50 -20.88
CA ILE A 163 5.50 -12.65 -21.48
C ILE A 163 5.41 -12.77 -23.01
N ASP A 164 6.21 -13.62 -23.66
CA ASP A 164 6.30 -13.75 -25.12
C ASP A 164 4.96 -14.10 -25.80
N ASN A 165 4.04 -14.75 -25.06
CA ASN A 165 2.71 -15.13 -25.53
C ASN A 165 1.59 -14.39 -24.76
N SER A 166 1.90 -13.21 -24.20
CA SER A 166 0.96 -12.40 -23.41
C SER A 166 0.73 -11.05 -24.09
N LYS A 167 -0.25 -10.28 -23.60
CA LYS A 167 -0.49 -8.90 -24.07
C LYS A 167 0.64 -7.93 -23.70
N LEU A 168 1.61 -8.37 -22.89
CA LEU A 168 2.76 -7.57 -22.48
C LEU A 168 3.98 -7.71 -23.42
N LYS A 169 3.94 -8.59 -24.43
CA LYS A 169 5.09 -8.89 -25.30
C LYS A 169 5.77 -7.64 -25.88
N ASP A 170 4.97 -6.71 -26.38
CA ASP A 170 5.44 -5.49 -27.05
C ASP A 170 5.41 -4.26 -26.10
N ILE A 171 5.12 -4.47 -24.82
CA ILE A 171 5.05 -3.40 -23.81
C ILE A 171 6.44 -3.19 -23.20
N GLU A 172 6.96 -1.97 -23.34
CA GLU A 172 8.25 -1.58 -22.77
C GLU A 172 8.11 -0.83 -21.43
N ARG A 173 6.89 -0.39 -21.08
CA ARG A 173 6.62 0.28 -19.80
C ARG A 173 5.17 0.16 -19.35
N ILE A 174 4.97 0.04 -18.05
CA ILE A 174 3.65 0.08 -17.41
C ILE A 174 3.49 1.41 -16.67
N LEU A 175 2.41 2.13 -16.92
CA LEU A 175 2.01 3.37 -16.26
C LEU A 175 0.83 3.08 -15.34
N ILE A 176 0.90 3.46 -14.07
CA ILE A 176 -0.16 3.22 -13.09
C ILE A 176 -0.68 4.55 -12.55
N PHE A 177 -1.99 4.75 -12.67
CA PHE A 177 -2.74 5.86 -12.10
C PHE A 177 -3.79 5.27 -11.15
N GLY A 178 -3.93 5.82 -9.96
CA GLY A 178 -4.78 5.17 -8.97
C GLY A 178 -4.65 5.70 -7.56
N ASP A 179 -5.22 4.98 -6.62
CA ASP A 179 -5.22 5.37 -5.23
C ASP A 179 -4.42 4.41 -4.34
N SER A 180 -4.85 4.23 -3.09
CA SER A 180 -4.25 3.36 -2.09
C SER A 180 -4.15 1.89 -2.51
N LEU A 181 -5.02 1.42 -3.41
CA LEU A 181 -4.99 0.02 -3.90
C LEU A 181 -3.83 -0.24 -4.88
N SER A 182 -3.24 0.83 -5.40
CA SER A 182 -2.11 0.77 -6.35
C SER A 182 -0.88 1.52 -5.85
N ASP A 183 -0.97 2.31 -4.77
CA ASP A 183 0.16 3.05 -4.20
C ASP A 183 1.22 2.11 -3.59
N THR A 184 2.41 2.12 -4.20
CA THR A 184 3.58 1.34 -3.74
C THR A 184 4.44 2.03 -2.67
N GLY A 185 3.94 3.11 -2.05
CA GLY A 185 4.62 3.89 -1.00
C GLY A 185 4.92 5.35 -1.37
N ASN A 186 4.26 5.90 -2.39
CA ASN A 186 4.29 7.32 -2.77
C ASN A 186 3.78 8.20 -1.63
N LEU A 187 2.57 7.96 -1.10
CA LEU A 187 2.07 8.75 0.04
C LEU A 187 2.99 8.61 1.26
N TYR A 188 3.49 7.40 1.51
CA TYR A 188 4.45 7.14 2.57
C TYR A 188 5.72 7.99 2.42
N LYS A 189 6.24 8.11 1.20
CA LYS A 189 7.39 8.98 0.92
C LYS A 189 7.05 10.45 1.12
N TYR A 190 5.93 10.92 0.57
CA TYR A 190 5.52 12.33 0.64
C TYR A 190 5.24 12.80 2.06
N THR A 191 4.65 11.93 2.87
CA THR A 191 4.37 12.19 4.30
C THR A 191 5.55 11.87 5.21
N ASN A 192 6.72 11.54 4.64
CA ASN A 192 7.91 11.12 5.37
C ASN A 192 7.64 10.00 6.41
N GLY A 193 6.85 9.02 5.99
CA GLY A 193 6.53 7.80 6.71
C GLY A 193 5.46 7.93 7.77
N ILE A 194 4.66 9.00 7.72
CA ILE A 194 3.53 9.22 8.64
C ILE A 194 2.31 8.39 8.20
N ILE A 195 2.06 8.30 6.88
CA ILE A 195 0.88 7.61 6.33
C ILE A 195 1.28 6.67 5.18
N PRO A 196 0.90 5.40 5.22
CA PRO A 196 0.38 4.71 6.40
C PRO A 196 1.50 4.48 7.43
N ARG A 197 1.14 4.31 8.71
CA ARG A 197 2.11 3.94 9.76
C ARG A 197 2.77 2.59 9.45
N SER A 198 4.02 2.45 9.84
CA SER A 198 4.77 1.18 9.70
C SER A 198 5.30 0.80 11.08
N ILE A 199 4.91 -0.33 11.69
CA ILE A 199 3.86 -1.33 11.41
C ILE A 199 2.44 -0.83 11.81
N PRO A 200 1.32 -1.39 11.29
CA PRO A 200 1.21 -2.72 10.68
C PRO A 200 1.06 -2.75 9.14
N TYR A 201 1.20 -1.62 8.46
CA TYR A 201 1.16 -1.55 7.00
C TYR A 201 2.50 -1.96 6.36
N TYR A 202 2.40 -2.63 5.21
CA TYR A 202 3.53 -3.19 4.49
C TYR A 202 4.27 -2.11 3.69
N ARG A 203 5.39 -1.61 4.25
CA ARG A 203 6.33 -0.72 3.55
C ARG A 203 5.68 0.52 2.89
N GLY A 204 4.62 1.05 3.48
CA GLY A 204 3.90 2.22 2.96
C GLY A 204 2.74 1.90 2.01
N MET A 205 2.46 0.62 1.76
CA MET A 205 1.29 0.15 1.03
C MET A 205 0.12 -0.02 2.00
N PHE A 206 -1.10 0.24 1.53
CA PHE A 206 -2.32 0.12 2.31
C PHE A 206 -2.81 -1.33 2.42
N SER A 207 -1.91 -2.22 2.84
CA SER A 207 -2.22 -3.63 3.10
C SER A 207 -1.21 -4.21 4.09
N ASN A 208 -1.40 -5.47 4.48
CA ASN A 208 -0.46 -6.23 5.32
C ASN A 208 0.60 -7.01 4.53
N GLY A 209 0.61 -6.87 3.21
CA GLY A 209 1.58 -7.50 2.32
C GLY A 209 1.76 -6.70 1.03
N SER A 210 2.48 -7.31 0.09
CA SER A 210 2.67 -6.78 -1.26
C SER A 210 1.32 -6.64 -1.99
N ILE A 211 1.09 -5.50 -2.64
CA ILE A 211 -0.15 -5.25 -3.41
C ILE A 211 -0.06 -5.84 -4.82
N TRP A 212 -1.20 -5.96 -5.50
CA TRP A 212 -1.34 -6.66 -6.78
C TRP A 212 -0.28 -6.28 -7.84
N ILE A 213 0.02 -4.99 -7.98
CA ILE A 213 0.98 -4.51 -8.99
C ILE A 213 2.43 -4.90 -8.66
N THR A 214 2.77 -4.98 -7.37
CA THR A 214 4.10 -5.43 -6.93
C THR A 214 4.30 -6.92 -7.16
N MET A 215 3.25 -7.73 -6.93
CA MET A 215 3.23 -9.15 -7.26
C MET A 215 3.31 -9.37 -8.77
N LEU A 216 2.54 -8.61 -9.57
CA LEU A 216 2.60 -8.67 -11.03
C LEU A 216 4.03 -8.44 -11.52
N ASN A 217 4.67 -7.35 -11.08
CA ASN A 217 6.04 -7.05 -11.47
C ASN A 217 7.01 -8.15 -11.02
N GLY A 218 6.88 -8.66 -9.79
CA GLY A 218 7.70 -9.74 -9.24
C GLY A 218 7.61 -11.03 -10.06
N PHE A 219 6.42 -11.35 -10.55
CA PHE A 219 6.15 -12.55 -11.32
C PHE A 219 6.76 -12.57 -12.73
N LEU A 220 7.05 -11.41 -13.32
CA LEU A 220 7.64 -11.36 -14.67
C LEU A 220 9.10 -11.82 -14.67
N GLU A 221 9.46 -12.72 -15.58
CA GLU A 221 10.86 -13.13 -15.80
C GLU A 221 11.71 -11.96 -16.31
N ASN A 222 11.21 -11.26 -17.32
CA ASN A 222 11.79 -10.02 -17.84
C ASN A 222 11.02 -8.85 -17.24
N LYS A 223 11.67 -8.08 -16.36
CA LYS A 223 11.03 -6.94 -15.70
C LYS A 223 10.69 -5.85 -16.72
N ILE A 224 9.43 -5.42 -16.71
CA ILE A 224 8.98 -4.22 -17.41
C ILE A 224 9.10 -3.04 -16.43
N PRO A 225 9.77 -1.94 -16.80
CA PRO A 225 9.75 -0.71 -16.01
C PRO A 225 8.33 -0.25 -15.65
N ILE A 226 8.09 0.04 -14.38
CA ILE A 226 6.79 0.55 -13.89
C ILE A 226 6.96 1.99 -13.42
N SER A 227 6.15 2.89 -13.99
CA SER A 227 5.99 4.27 -13.52
C SER A 227 4.67 4.35 -12.76
N ASN A 228 4.76 4.34 -11.43
CA ASN A 228 3.57 4.34 -10.57
C ASN A 228 3.32 5.73 -10.00
N TYR A 229 2.25 6.36 -10.48
CA TYR A 229 1.81 7.69 -10.06
C TYR A 229 0.76 7.65 -8.95
N ALA A 230 0.17 6.47 -8.67
CA ALA A 230 -0.90 6.31 -7.70
C ALA A 230 -0.51 6.81 -6.31
N VAL A 231 -1.42 7.50 -5.64
CA VAL A 231 -1.21 8.00 -4.28
C VAL A 231 -2.37 7.63 -3.38
N GLY A 232 -2.08 7.12 -2.18
CA GLY A 232 -3.10 6.79 -1.19
C GLY A 232 -4.09 7.95 -0.94
N GLY A 233 -5.38 7.64 -1.02
CA GLY A 233 -6.46 8.62 -0.90
C GLY A 233 -6.67 9.51 -2.12
N ALA A 234 -6.12 9.19 -3.29
CA ALA A 234 -6.36 9.98 -4.49
C ALA A 234 -7.82 9.89 -4.97
N THR A 235 -8.38 11.03 -5.37
CA THR A 235 -9.73 11.18 -5.95
C THR A 235 -9.68 11.60 -7.41
N ALA A 236 -10.72 11.26 -8.18
CA ALA A 236 -10.84 11.65 -9.58
C ALA A 236 -11.39 13.08 -9.76
N VAL A 237 -12.41 13.47 -8.98
CA VAL A 237 -13.14 14.74 -9.17
C VAL A 237 -12.74 15.80 -8.16
N PHE A 238 -12.50 15.41 -6.91
CA PHE A 238 -12.17 16.37 -5.86
C PHE A 238 -10.79 17.01 -6.11
N GLU A 239 -10.78 18.12 -6.84
CA GLU A 239 -9.60 18.92 -7.18
C GLU A 239 -9.78 20.34 -6.62
N PRO A 240 -9.37 20.61 -5.37
CA PRO A 240 -9.46 21.95 -4.82
C PRO A 240 -8.63 22.95 -5.64
N SER A 241 -9.11 24.20 -5.78
CA SER A 241 -8.46 25.25 -6.58
C SER A 241 -7.10 25.74 -6.04
N TRP A 242 -6.64 25.24 -4.89
CA TRP A 242 -5.32 25.52 -4.30
C TRP A 242 -4.26 24.42 -4.59
N THR A 243 -4.56 23.50 -5.51
CA THR A 243 -3.73 22.33 -5.87
C THR A 243 -2.42 22.65 -6.60
N ASP A 244 -2.01 23.91 -6.67
CA ASP A 244 -0.64 24.32 -6.99
C ASP A 244 0.34 24.07 -5.82
N LEU A 245 -0.15 23.64 -4.65
CA LEU A 245 0.64 23.40 -3.43
C LEU A 245 0.75 21.92 -3.00
N ALA A 246 0.54 20.98 -3.92
CA ALA A 246 0.87 19.56 -3.76
C ALA A 246 0.06 18.71 -2.75
N LEU A 247 -1.12 19.17 -2.30
CA LEU A 247 -2.13 18.37 -1.56
C LEU A 247 -3.55 18.97 -1.76
N PRO A 248 -4.63 18.17 -1.88
CA PRO A 248 -4.70 16.69 -1.89
C PRO A 248 -4.20 16.09 -3.20
N TYR A 249 -3.83 14.80 -3.15
CA TYR A 249 -3.46 14.03 -4.34
C TYR A 249 -4.72 13.69 -5.12
N THR A 250 -4.66 13.89 -6.43
CA THR A 250 -5.80 13.73 -7.34
C THR A 250 -5.29 13.09 -8.61
N LEU A 251 -6.20 12.51 -9.39
CA LEU A 251 -5.87 12.04 -10.73
C LEU A 251 -5.20 13.14 -11.58
N GLY A 252 -5.64 14.40 -11.42
CA GLY A 252 -5.01 15.55 -12.07
C GLY A 252 -3.54 15.75 -11.67
N THR A 253 -3.19 15.53 -10.41
CA THR A 253 -1.81 15.61 -9.90
C THR A 253 -0.96 14.45 -10.41
N GLU A 254 -1.52 13.25 -10.52
CA GLU A 254 -0.84 12.10 -11.13
C GLU A 254 -0.55 12.33 -12.60
N LEU A 255 -1.49 12.93 -13.34
CA LEU A 255 -1.28 13.32 -14.74
C LEU A 255 -0.22 14.43 -14.88
N ARG A 256 -0.07 15.31 -13.90
CA ARG A 256 1.03 16.32 -13.87
C ARG A 256 2.38 15.64 -13.63
N ALA A 257 2.45 14.65 -12.75
CA ALA A 257 3.66 13.85 -12.53
C ALA A 257 4.02 13.04 -13.78
N TYR A 258 3.03 12.43 -14.44
CA TYR A 258 3.21 11.77 -15.72
C TYR A 258 3.76 12.71 -16.78
N ALA A 259 3.21 13.92 -16.92
CA ALA A 259 3.62 14.90 -17.92
C ALA A 259 5.10 15.34 -17.84
N ILE A 260 5.78 15.08 -16.72
CA ILE A 260 7.20 15.40 -16.53
C ILE A 260 8.10 14.15 -16.52
N ASP A 261 7.56 12.94 -16.60
CA ASP A 261 8.33 11.71 -16.78
C ASP A 261 8.71 11.52 -18.25
N LYS A 262 9.90 12.02 -18.59
CA LYS A 262 10.45 11.99 -19.96
C LYS A 262 10.47 10.59 -20.59
N GLY A 263 10.53 9.52 -19.81
CA GLY A 263 10.58 8.15 -20.32
C GLY A 263 9.20 7.52 -20.52
N ALA A 264 8.13 8.17 -20.06
CA ALA A 264 6.79 7.60 -20.03
C ALA A 264 5.93 7.96 -21.26
N HIS A 265 6.44 8.74 -22.22
CA HIS A 265 5.62 9.29 -23.30
C HIS A 265 5.65 8.51 -24.63
N ASP A 266 6.33 7.36 -24.70
CA ASP A 266 6.20 6.47 -25.87
C ASP A 266 4.90 5.68 -25.79
N THR A 267 3.81 6.35 -26.15
CA THR A 267 2.47 5.80 -26.00
C THR A 267 2.29 4.48 -26.75
N ASN A 268 3.00 4.26 -27.86
CA ASN A 268 2.90 3.06 -28.69
C ASN A 268 3.53 1.81 -28.08
N LYS A 269 4.15 1.92 -26.89
CA LYS A 269 4.78 0.81 -26.17
C LYS A 269 4.40 0.74 -24.70
N ASN A 270 3.41 1.55 -24.31
CA ASN A 270 2.97 1.66 -22.94
C ASN A 270 1.69 0.86 -22.70
N LEU A 271 1.63 0.21 -21.55
CA LEU A 271 0.39 -0.18 -20.92
C LEU A 271 0.03 0.86 -19.86
N ALA A 272 -1.12 1.53 -19.97
CA ALA A 272 -1.65 2.37 -18.91
C ALA A 272 -2.70 1.60 -18.10
N ILE A 273 -2.67 1.72 -16.77
CA ILE A 273 -3.67 1.13 -15.89
C ILE A 273 -4.25 2.23 -15.00
N PHE A 274 -5.57 2.34 -15.02
CA PHE A 274 -6.34 3.27 -14.19
C PHE A 274 -7.15 2.47 -13.17
N PHE A 275 -6.90 2.69 -11.88
CA PHE A 275 -7.67 2.10 -10.79
C PHE A 275 -7.93 3.15 -9.72
N ILE A 276 -9.01 3.93 -9.91
CA ILE A 276 -9.33 5.11 -9.12
C ILE A 276 -10.84 5.35 -9.08
N GLY A 277 -11.31 6.05 -8.05
CA GLY A 277 -12.69 6.50 -7.91
C GLY A 277 -13.36 6.04 -6.61
N ALA A 278 -12.83 5.01 -5.95
CA ALA A 278 -13.38 4.52 -4.68
C ALA A 278 -13.40 5.62 -3.61
N ASN A 279 -12.33 6.41 -3.52
CA ASN A 279 -12.20 7.52 -2.58
C ASN A 279 -13.24 8.63 -2.79
N ASP A 280 -13.71 8.84 -4.02
CA ASP A 280 -14.77 9.81 -4.33
C ASP A 280 -16.14 9.35 -3.77
N TYR A 281 -16.38 8.03 -3.70
CA TYR A 281 -17.66 7.45 -3.28
C TYR A 281 -17.72 7.09 -1.81
N LEU A 282 -16.62 6.63 -1.21
CA LEU A 282 -16.59 6.25 0.19
C LEU A 282 -17.00 7.43 1.13
N THR A 283 -16.97 8.69 0.65
CA THR A 283 -17.42 9.89 1.39
C THR A 283 -18.93 10.07 1.41
N ILE A 284 -19.69 9.28 0.65
CA ILE A 284 -21.16 9.37 0.58
C ILE A 284 -21.74 9.07 1.95
N SER A 285 -22.56 9.97 2.49
CA SER A 285 -23.23 9.78 3.78
C SER A 285 -24.47 8.89 3.66
N ALA A 286 -24.95 8.36 4.77
CA ALA A 286 -26.15 7.50 4.80
C ALA A 286 -27.46 8.25 4.43
N ASP A 287 -27.46 9.58 4.48
CA ASP A 287 -28.57 10.46 4.12
C ASP A 287 -28.46 11.04 2.70
N GLN A 288 -27.46 10.62 1.90
CA GLN A 288 -27.33 11.03 0.51
C GLN A 288 -28.59 10.67 -0.30
N ASP A 289 -29.07 11.62 -1.10
CA ASP A 289 -30.18 11.41 -2.02
C ASP A 289 -29.82 10.36 -3.09
N PRO A 290 -30.47 9.18 -3.13
CA PRO A 290 -30.18 8.14 -4.11
C PRO A 290 -30.30 8.62 -5.56
N THR A 291 -31.17 9.59 -5.84
CA THR A 291 -31.38 10.10 -7.21
C THR A 291 -30.18 10.86 -7.76
N SER A 292 -29.25 11.27 -6.89
CA SER A 292 -28.02 11.96 -7.28
C SER A 292 -26.85 11.03 -7.63
N LEU A 293 -26.93 9.73 -7.33
CA LEU A 293 -25.82 8.80 -7.49
C LEU A 293 -25.34 8.68 -8.94
N HIS A 294 -26.26 8.73 -9.91
CA HIS A 294 -25.90 8.70 -11.32
C HIS A 294 -25.09 9.92 -11.75
N ILE A 295 -25.40 11.11 -11.21
CA ILE A 295 -24.65 12.34 -11.49
C ILE A 295 -23.25 12.23 -10.87
N ILE A 296 -23.15 11.81 -9.61
CA ILE A 296 -21.88 11.62 -8.91
C ILE A 296 -20.99 10.63 -9.65
N ALA A 297 -21.55 9.48 -10.07
CA ALA A 297 -20.81 8.48 -10.82
C ALA A 297 -20.37 8.99 -12.20
N SER A 298 -21.21 9.75 -12.88
CA SER A 298 -20.89 10.35 -14.19
C SER A 298 -19.74 11.34 -14.07
N GLU A 299 -19.76 12.25 -13.09
CA GLU A 299 -18.66 13.21 -12.87
C GLU A 299 -17.31 12.51 -12.64
N VAL A 300 -17.30 11.44 -11.83
CA VAL A 300 -16.09 10.65 -11.54
C VAL A 300 -15.59 9.93 -12.79
N THR A 301 -16.46 9.23 -13.48
CA THR A 301 -16.09 8.45 -14.66
C THR A 301 -15.69 9.34 -15.84
N ASP A 302 -16.32 10.50 -16.04
CA ASP A 302 -15.92 11.49 -17.05
C ASP A 302 -14.48 11.99 -16.83
N LYS A 303 -14.08 12.21 -15.57
CA LYS A 303 -12.69 12.60 -15.24
C LYS A 303 -11.69 11.49 -15.53
N ILE A 304 -12.05 10.24 -15.23
CA ILE A 304 -11.22 9.07 -15.54
C ILE A 304 -11.09 8.91 -17.06
N ILE A 305 -12.19 9.01 -17.80
CA ILE A 305 -12.20 8.94 -19.27
C ILE A 305 -11.31 10.04 -19.88
N ALA A 306 -11.41 11.27 -19.38
CA ALA A 306 -10.54 12.37 -19.82
C ALA A 306 -9.05 12.08 -19.54
N ALA A 307 -8.73 11.45 -18.42
CA ALA A 307 -7.36 11.04 -18.09
C ALA A 307 -6.84 9.93 -19.01
N VAL A 308 -7.66 8.91 -19.26
CA VAL A 308 -7.37 7.81 -20.20
C VAL A 308 -7.06 8.37 -21.58
N ASN A 309 -7.94 9.24 -22.11
CA ASN A 309 -7.76 9.89 -23.41
C ASN A 309 -6.52 10.77 -23.48
N LYS A 310 -6.11 11.39 -22.37
CA LYS A 310 -4.89 12.21 -22.28
C LYS A 310 -3.62 11.36 -22.31
N VAL A 311 -3.62 10.19 -21.67
CA VAL A 311 -2.46 9.27 -21.66
C VAL A 311 -2.34 8.53 -22.98
N ASN A 312 -3.47 8.08 -23.55
CA ASN A 312 -3.58 7.46 -24.88
C ASN A 312 -2.53 6.37 -25.16
N ALA A 313 -2.38 5.42 -24.24
CA ALA A 313 -1.40 4.33 -24.36
C ALA A 313 -1.81 3.27 -25.39
N GLN A 314 -0.84 2.47 -25.85
CA GLN A 314 -1.00 1.36 -26.79
C GLN A 314 -2.04 0.36 -26.29
N MET A 315 -2.03 0.12 -24.99
CA MET A 315 -3.05 -0.66 -24.29
C MET A 315 -3.42 0.10 -23.01
N THR A 316 -4.70 0.13 -22.68
CA THR A 316 -5.20 0.65 -21.41
C THR A 316 -6.07 -0.38 -20.70
N LEU A 317 -5.81 -0.61 -19.42
CA LEU A 317 -6.74 -1.29 -18.52
C LEU A 317 -7.43 -0.25 -17.64
N ILE A 318 -8.76 -0.31 -17.59
CA ILE A 318 -9.56 0.45 -16.62
C ILE A 318 -10.10 -0.56 -15.62
N ILE A 319 -9.63 -0.52 -14.37
CA ILE A 319 -10.07 -1.43 -13.33
C ILE A 319 -11.32 -0.86 -12.67
N GLY A 320 -12.41 -1.62 -12.74
CA GLY A 320 -13.66 -1.28 -12.05
C GLY A 320 -13.53 -1.37 -10.53
N LEU A 321 -14.59 -1.01 -9.82
CA LEU A 321 -14.67 -1.09 -8.37
C LEU A 321 -15.40 -2.35 -7.93
N PRO A 322 -15.03 -2.97 -6.79
CA PRO A 322 -15.90 -3.95 -6.15
C PRO A 322 -17.14 -3.23 -5.58
N ASN A 323 -18.14 -4.00 -5.15
CA ASN A 323 -19.22 -3.46 -4.34
C ASN A 323 -18.68 -2.84 -3.04
N LEU A 324 -18.53 -1.51 -3.01
CA LEU A 324 -18.01 -0.76 -1.86
C LEU A 324 -18.93 -0.83 -0.63
N GLY A 325 -20.20 -1.21 -0.81
CA GLY A 325 -21.15 -1.45 0.29
C GLY A 325 -20.77 -2.65 1.17
N LEU A 326 -19.81 -3.48 0.74
CA LEU A 326 -19.28 -4.60 1.53
C LEU A 326 -18.18 -4.20 2.51
N THR A 327 -17.66 -2.96 2.41
CA THR A 327 -16.59 -2.49 3.29
C THR A 327 -17.07 -2.42 4.75
N PRO A 328 -16.22 -2.76 5.73
CA PRO A 328 -16.53 -2.56 7.14
C PRO A 328 -16.94 -1.12 7.48
N GLU A 329 -16.33 -0.12 6.83
CA GLU A 329 -16.69 1.30 7.00
C GLU A 329 -18.13 1.57 6.56
N SER A 330 -18.52 1.09 5.38
CA SER A 330 -19.88 1.26 4.88
C SER A 330 -20.93 0.67 5.82
N LYS A 331 -20.63 -0.49 6.39
CA LYS A 331 -21.48 -1.14 7.39
C LYS A 331 -21.62 -0.31 8.68
N GLN A 332 -20.56 0.38 9.09
CA GLN A 332 -20.60 1.27 10.26
C GLN A 332 -21.39 2.55 9.99
N ILE A 333 -21.24 3.13 8.79
CA ILE A 333 -21.96 4.34 8.39
C ILE A 333 -23.44 4.06 8.12
N GLY A 334 -23.78 2.86 7.64
CA GLY A 334 -25.15 2.49 7.27
C GLY A 334 -25.53 2.89 5.84
N ASN A 335 -24.55 3.06 4.94
CA ASN A 335 -24.74 3.52 3.56
C ASN A 335 -24.53 2.40 2.51
N GLN A 336 -24.60 1.12 2.89
CA GLN A 336 -24.22 -0.02 2.04
C GLN A 336 -24.97 -0.05 0.70
N ASN A 337 -26.26 0.25 0.70
CA ASN A 337 -27.06 0.24 -0.54
C ASN A 337 -26.62 1.34 -1.51
N LEU A 338 -26.31 2.54 -0.99
CA LEU A 338 -25.83 3.67 -1.79
C LEU A 338 -24.46 3.35 -2.41
N LEU A 339 -23.54 2.81 -1.60
CA LEU A 339 -22.21 2.46 -2.08
C LEU A 339 -22.22 1.28 -3.06
N LYS A 340 -23.12 0.31 -2.88
CA LYS A 340 -23.35 -0.73 -3.88
C LYS A 340 -23.80 -0.14 -5.21
N GLU A 341 -24.82 0.71 -5.18
CA GLU A 341 -25.41 1.30 -6.38
C GLU A 341 -24.41 2.17 -7.14
N VAL A 342 -23.71 3.09 -6.46
CA VAL A 342 -22.75 3.98 -7.11
C VAL A 342 -21.53 3.24 -7.69
N SER A 343 -21.10 2.14 -7.04
CA SER A 343 -20.00 1.30 -7.56
C SER A 343 -20.40 0.58 -8.84
N LEU A 344 -21.64 0.09 -8.92
CA LEU A 344 -22.18 -0.54 -10.13
C LEU A 344 -22.33 0.48 -11.27
N LEU A 345 -22.86 1.67 -10.97
CA LEU A 345 -22.97 2.76 -11.95
C LEU A 345 -21.60 3.17 -12.50
N HIS A 346 -20.59 3.29 -11.64
CA HIS A 346 -19.21 3.57 -12.05
C HIS A 346 -18.69 2.52 -13.04
N ASN A 347 -18.89 1.25 -12.72
CA ASN A 347 -18.46 0.14 -13.57
C ASN A 347 -19.18 0.15 -14.92
N ASP A 348 -20.51 0.33 -14.91
CA ASP A 348 -21.32 0.34 -16.12
C ASP A 348 -20.91 1.47 -17.09
N LEU A 349 -20.63 2.67 -16.56
CA LEU A 349 -20.21 3.81 -17.36
C LEU A 349 -18.82 3.62 -17.99
N LEU A 350 -17.84 3.15 -17.20
CA LEU A 350 -16.48 2.90 -17.71
C LEU A 350 -16.43 1.71 -18.66
N LYS A 351 -17.24 0.67 -18.41
CA LYS A 351 -17.37 -0.47 -19.31
C LYS A 351 -17.95 -0.06 -20.65
N GLN A 352 -19.04 0.72 -20.67
CA GLN A 352 -19.62 1.26 -21.91
C GLN A 352 -18.62 2.13 -22.68
N PHE A 353 -17.80 2.91 -21.99
CA PHE A 353 -16.72 3.66 -22.63
C PHE A 353 -15.70 2.71 -23.28
N ALA A 354 -15.21 1.71 -22.54
CA ALA A 354 -14.19 0.78 -23.02
C ALA A 354 -14.67 -0.10 -24.19
N GLU A 355 -15.92 -0.56 -24.20
CA GLU A 355 -16.50 -1.41 -25.25
C GLU A 355 -16.48 -0.75 -26.65
N ASN A 356 -16.43 0.59 -26.70
CA ASN A 356 -16.35 1.36 -27.94
C ASN A 356 -14.90 1.61 -28.43
N GLN A 357 -13.91 1.01 -27.77
CA GLN A 357 -12.49 1.28 -27.98
C GLN A 357 -11.73 -0.01 -28.26
N THR A 358 -10.74 0.04 -29.15
CA THR A 358 -10.00 -1.17 -29.58
C THR A 358 -8.78 -1.47 -28.71
N ASN A 359 -8.26 -0.45 -28.00
CA ASN A 359 -7.06 -0.51 -27.19
C ASN A 359 -7.34 -0.35 -25.68
N ILE A 360 -8.61 -0.31 -25.27
CA ILE A 360 -9.01 -0.13 -23.87
C ILE A 360 -9.85 -1.33 -23.45
N GLU A 361 -9.50 -1.93 -22.31
CA GLU A 361 -10.19 -3.07 -21.74
C GLU A 361 -10.64 -2.75 -20.31
N PHE A 362 -11.91 -2.98 -20.02
CA PHE A 362 -12.48 -2.83 -18.68
C PHE A 362 -12.27 -4.11 -17.88
N VAL A 363 -11.61 -4.00 -16.73
CA VAL A 363 -11.35 -5.11 -15.81
C VAL A 363 -12.46 -5.17 -14.76
N ASP A 364 -13.37 -6.13 -14.93
CA ASP A 364 -14.50 -6.34 -14.01
C ASP A 364 -14.07 -7.14 -12.78
N ILE A 365 -13.52 -6.45 -11.78
CA ILE A 365 -13.16 -7.08 -10.51
C ILE A 365 -14.37 -7.34 -9.61
N ASN A 366 -15.56 -6.82 -9.90
CA ASN A 366 -16.73 -7.11 -9.08
C ASN A 366 -17.08 -8.61 -9.11
N GLN A 367 -16.86 -9.27 -10.25
CA GLN A 367 -17.06 -10.72 -10.39
C GLN A 367 -16.28 -11.55 -9.37
N ILE A 368 -15.00 -11.22 -9.13
CA ILE A 368 -14.19 -11.99 -8.18
C ILE A 368 -14.66 -11.80 -6.74
N PHE A 369 -15.19 -10.61 -6.41
CA PHE A 369 -15.76 -10.32 -5.10
C PHE A 369 -17.15 -10.97 -4.93
N GLU A 370 -17.94 -11.09 -5.99
CA GLU A 370 -19.19 -11.86 -5.95
C GLU A 370 -18.93 -13.34 -5.68
N ILE A 371 -17.92 -13.95 -6.33
CA ILE A 371 -17.49 -15.33 -6.03
C ILE A 371 -17.04 -15.44 -4.58
N LEU A 372 -16.18 -14.52 -4.11
CA LEU A 372 -15.69 -14.50 -2.73
C LEU A 372 -16.81 -14.54 -1.69
N ILE A 373 -17.86 -13.74 -1.91
CA ILE A 373 -18.98 -13.59 -0.96
C ILE A 373 -19.96 -14.76 -1.06
N ASN A 374 -20.23 -15.28 -2.26
CA ASN A 374 -21.22 -16.33 -2.47
C ASN A 374 -20.65 -17.75 -2.31
N ASP A 375 -19.37 -17.95 -2.60
CA ASP A 375 -18.67 -19.24 -2.55
C ASP A 375 -17.18 -19.03 -2.21
N THR A 376 -16.92 -18.72 -0.93
CA THR A 376 -15.56 -18.48 -0.41
C THR A 376 -14.64 -19.68 -0.60
N ASP A 377 -15.16 -20.91 -0.57
CA ASP A 377 -14.37 -22.12 -0.78
C ASP A 377 -13.88 -22.22 -2.23
N ASN A 378 -14.74 -21.95 -3.21
CA ASN A 378 -14.33 -21.90 -4.60
C ASN A 378 -13.35 -20.75 -4.86
N PHE A 379 -13.59 -19.56 -4.29
CA PHE A 379 -12.64 -18.45 -4.34
C PHE A 379 -11.26 -18.87 -3.81
N ASN A 380 -11.22 -19.50 -2.64
CA ASN A 380 -9.99 -19.98 -2.02
C ASN A 380 -9.26 -21.00 -2.89
N LYS A 381 -10.00 -21.92 -3.52
CA LYS A 381 -9.44 -22.91 -4.42
C LYS A 381 -8.87 -22.29 -5.69
N GLU A 382 -9.62 -21.39 -6.33
CA GLU A 382 -9.25 -20.75 -7.59
C GLU A 382 -8.03 -19.83 -7.41
N TYR A 383 -8.09 -18.95 -6.42
CA TYR A 383 -7.05 -17.93 -6.19
C TYR A 383 -5.96 -18.39 -5.23
N GLN A 384 -6.07 -19.61 -4.69
CA GLN A 384 -5.13 -20.19 -3.74
C GLN A 384 -4.95 -19.26 -2.53
N THR A 385 -6.07 -19.00 -1.87
CA THR A 385 -6.18 -18.17 -0.66
C THR A 385 -6.74 -18.98 0.51
N SER A 386 -6.89 -18.36 1.68
CA SER A 386 -7.34 -19.03 2.91
C SER A 386 -8.32 -18.17 3.71
N ILE A 387 -9.22 -17.49 3.01
CA ILE A 387 -10.25 -16.62 3.60
C ILE A 387 -11.25 -17.47 4.39
N ASP A 388 -11.60 -17.01 5.60
CA ASP A 388 -12.70 -17.58 6.38
C ASP A 388 -14.01 -16.89 5.95
N PRO A 389 -15.04 -17.65 5.52
CA PRO A 389 -16.32 -17.08 5.09
C PRO A 389 -16.99 -16.20 6.17
N ASN A 390 -16.70 -16.44 7.45
CA ASN A 390 -17.25 -15.65 8.56
C ASN A 390 -16.56 -14.29 8.74
N LYS A 391 -15.41 -14.06 8.08
CA LYS A 391 -14.57 -12.86 8.25
C LYS A 391 -14.55 -11.97 7.01
N THR A 392 -15.48 -12.21 6.08
CA THR A 392 -15.58 -11.50 4.80
C THR A 392 -15.99 -10.04 4.92
N THR A 393 -16.59 -9.65 6.04
CA THR A 393 -17.01 -8.25 6.32
C THR A 393 -16.35 -7.67 7.57
N GLU A 394 -15.32 -8.35 8.09
CA GLU A 394 -14.57 -7.90 9.26
C GLU A 394 -13.22 -7.30 8.86
N SER A 395 -12.75 -6.35 9.67
CA SER A 395 -11.41 -5.78 9.59
C SER A 395 -10.45 -6.52 10.52
N CYS A 396 -9.30 -6.94 10.00
CA CYS A 396 -8.26 -7.56 10.82
C CYS A 396 -7.55 -6.52 11.73
N TRP A 397 -7.27 -5.35 11.19
CA TRP A 397 -6.69 -4.20 11.87
C TRP A 397 -7.79 -3.17 12.14
N ARG A 398 -8.10 -2.95 13.42
CA ARG A 398 -9.17 -2.02 13.85
C ARG A 398 -8.65 -0.63 14.25
N GLY A 399 -7.34 -0.42 14.20
CA GLY A 399 -6.73 0.87 14.48
C GLY A 399 -6.58 1.74 13.24
N GLY A 400 -6.07 2.96 13.45
CA GLY A 400 -5.85 3.91 12.38
C GLY A 400 -4.52 3.79 11.66
N TYR A 401 -4.44 4.52 10.56
CA TYR A 401 -3.29 4.58 9.68
C TYR A 401 -2.25 5.58 10.16
N PHE A 402 -2.61 6.54 11.02
CA PHE A 402 -1.66 7.55 11.47
C PHE A 402 -0.68 7.01 12.50
N ALA A 403 0.51 7.62 12.47
CA ALA A 403 1.53 7.40 13.46
C ALA A 403 1.24 8.07 14.82
N TYR A 404 0.14 8.79 15.05
CA TYR A 404 -0.10 9.55 16.29
C TYR A 404 -1.50 9.34 16.91
N GLU A 405 -1.59 9.52 18.23
CA GLU A 405 -2.81 9.52 19.05
C GLU A 405 -3.30 10.97 19.25
N HIS A 406 -4.37 11.35 18.57
CA HIS A 406 -4.84 12.74 18.63
C HIS A 406 -5.76 12.97 19.84
N THR A 407 -5.47 14.03 20.61
CA THR A 407 -6.30 14.48 21.74
C THR A 407 -7.76 14.72 21.34
N ASN A 408 -8.69 14.65 22.30
CA ASN A 408 -10.13 14.90 22.07
C ASN A 408 -10.44 16.25 21.39
N GLU A 409 -9.59 17.27 21.57
CA GLU A 409 -9.76 18.59 20.95
C GLU A 409 -9.51 18.57 19.44
N SER A 410 -8.46 17.87 18.99
CA SER A 410 -8.22 17.63 17.56
C SER A 410 -9.36 16.84 16.92
N LYS A 411 -9.91 15.83 17.62
CA LYS A 411 -11.08 15.07 17.14
C LYS A 411 -12.31 15.97 16.95
N HIS A 412 -12.53 16.93 17.84
CA HIS A 412 -13.58 17.94 17.69
C HIS A 412 -13.32 18.91 16.53
N PHE A 413 -12.07 19.37 16.36
CA PHE A 413 -11.66 20.21 15.23
C PHE A 413 -11.90 19.52 13.88
N TYR A 414 -11.49 18.26 13.73
CA TYR A 414 -11.69 17.48 12.49
C TYR A 414 -13.14 17.04 12.29
N LYS A 415 -13.87 16.68 13.36
CA LYS A 415 -15.31 16.36 13.29
C LYS A 415 -16.15 17.58 12.91
N SER A 416 -15.79 18.78 13.39
CA SER A 416 -16.41 20.04 12.98
C SER A 416 -16.15 20.34 11.49
N LEU A 417 -15.01 19.92 10.96
CA LEU A 417 -14.63 20.01 9.54
C LEU A 417 -15.51 19.12 8.65
N LEU A 418 -15.79 17.89 9.09
CA LEU A 418 -16.59 16.89 8.36
C LEU A 418 -18.08 17.28 8.25
N THR A 419 -18.60 18.04 9.22
CA THR A 419 -20.00 18.46 9.25
C THR A 419 -20.30 19.75 8.47
N SER A 420 -19.28 20.48 8.02
CA SER A 420 -19.43 21.75 7.27
C SER A 420 -19.28 21.54 5.77
N ASN A 421 -20.37 21.13 5.12
CA ASN A 421 -20.45 20.95 3.67
C ASN A 421 -21.11 22.19 3.01
N PRO A 422 -20.45 22.98 2.14
CA PRO A 422 -21.13 24.02 1.39
C PRO A 422 -21.41 23.57 -0.06
N LYS A 423 -22.69 23.52 -0.42
CA LYS A 423 -23.18 23.42 -1.80
C LYS A 423 -22.54 24.51 -2.70
N PRO A 424 -22.34 24.25 -4.01
CA PRO A 424 -21.54 25.10 -4.88
C PRO A 424 -22.26 26.38 -5.29
N LYS A 425 -21.58 27.53 -5.19
CA LYS A 425 -21.94 28.75 -5.95
C LYS A 425 -20.69 29.45 -6.47
N VAL A 426 -20.51 29.34 -7.79
CA VAL A 426 -20.24 30.42 -8.76
C VAL A 426 -19.06 31.37 -8.50
N LEU A 427 -18.07 31.26 -9.39
CA LEU A 427 -17.11 32.29 -9.83
C LEU A 427 -17.67 33.71 -9.78
N GLN A 428 -17.09 34.64 -8.99
CA GLN A 428 -16.82 36.04 -9.38
C GLN A 428 -15.74 36.66 -8.45
N ASN A 429 -14.77 37.35 -9.07
CA ASN A 429 -13.87 38.35 -8.49
C ASN A 429 -12.62 37.88 -7.72
N PHE A 430 -11.57 37.58 -8.49
CA PHE A 430 -10.19 37.59 -8.03
C PHE A 430 -9.58 38.97 -8.28
N ASN A 431 -9.42 39.77 -7.22
CA ASN A 431 -8.37 40.78 -7.07
C ASN A 431 -8.27 41.11 -5.58
N ASN A 432 -7.09 40.88 -4.99
CA ASN A 432 -6.69 41.11 -3.59
C ASN A 432 -6.81 39.91 -2.63
N ILE A 433 -5.82 39.02 -2.63
CA ILE A 433 -5.51 38.22 -1.44
C ILE A 433 -4.00 38.27 -1.16
N THR A 434 -3.65 38.96 -0.07
CA THR A 434 -2.37 38.91 0.64
C THR A 434 -2.29 37.66 1.54
N SER A 435 -1.07 37.28 1.94
CA SER A 435 -0.63 36.02 2.59
C SER A 435 -1.25 35.62 3.95
N SER A 436 -2.56 35.75 4.13
CA SER A 436 -3.26 35.35 5.36
C SER A 436 -4.68 34.87 5.05
N LYS A 437 -4.81 33.59 4.65
CA LYS A 437 -6.01 32.72 4.78
C LYS A 437 -5.75 31.42 4.03
N ILE A 438 -4.93 30.55 4.63
CA ILE A 438 -5.05 29.12 4.38
C ILE A 438 -6.23 28.68 5.25
N ASP A 439 -7.41 28.57 4.66
CA ASP A 439 -8.54 27.95 5.33
C ASP A 439 -8.45 26.44 5.11
N MET A 440 -7.80 25.76 6.06
CA MET A 440 -7.71 24.30 6.14
C MET A 440 -9.11 23.62 6.19
N GLY A 441 -10.19 24.40 6.34
CA GLY A 441 -11.57 23.96 6.46
C GLY A 441 -12.33 23.61 5.18
N LYS A 442 -11.66 23.42 4.03
CA LYS A 442 -12.31 22.86 2.82
C LYS A 442 -11.56 21.70 2.19
N ILE A 443 -10.77 20.97 2.98
CA ILE A 443 -10.15 19.71 2.55
C ILE A 443 -11.20 18.60 2.75
N PRO A 444 -11.80 18.04 1.69
CA PRO A 444 -12.49 16.77 1.85
C PRO A 444 -11.44 15.74 2.24
N LEU A 445 -11.47 15.33 3.51
CA LEU A 445 -10.64 14.25 4.01
C LEU A 445 -11.24 12.97 3.45
N THR A 446 -10.51 12.29 2.56
CA THR A 446 -11.00 11.03 2.00
C THR A 446 -11.28 10.03 3.13
N PRO A 447 -12.11 9.01 2.90
CA PRO A 447 -12.54 8.07 3.93
C PRO A 447 -11.38 7.30 4.54
N ASP A 448 -10.34 6.99 3.75
CA ASP A 448 -9.06 6.49 4.24
C ASP A 448 -8.44 7.43 5.29
N ILE A 449 -8.42 8.73 5.00
CA ILE A 449 -7.87 9.78 5.87
C ILE A 449 -8.80 10.02 7.07
N THR A 450 -10.11 9.95 6.88
CA THR A 450 -11.13 10.14 7.90
C THR A 450 -11.14 8.98 8.89
N THR A 451 -11.20 7.74 8.41
CA THR A 451 -11.00 6.53 9.22
C THR A 451 -9.68 6.60 9.96
N ALA A 452 -8.59 6.99 9.29
CA ALA A 452 -7.30 7.18 9.94
C ALA A 452 -7.35 8.18 11.10
N ILE A 453 -8.01 9.33 10.94
CA ILE A 453 -8.20 10.34 11.99
C ILE A 453 -9.08 9.81 13.13
N LEU A 454 -10.14 9.05 12.79
CA LEU A 454 -11.13 8.58 13.75
C LEU A 454 -10.66 7.38 14.59
N THR A 455 -9.74 6.56 14.06
CA THR A 455 -9.27 5.31 14.68
C THR A 455 -7.93 5.43 15.41
N ALA A 456 -7.63 6.62 15.93
CA ALA A 456 -6.65 6.76 17.02
C ALA A 456 -7.16 5.95 18.24
N GLU A 457 -6.51 4.82 18.50
CA GLU A 457 -6.74 3.84 19.57
C GLU A 457 -7.99 2.94 19.48
N THR A 458 -7.91 1.89 18.65
CA THR A 458 -8.21 0.53 19.17
C THR A 458 -7.12 -0.43 18.68
N ILE A 459 -6.27 -0.88 19.61
CA ILE A 459 -5.10 -1.71 19.31
C ILE A 459 -5.55 -3.17 19.25
N THR A 460 -6.31 -3.53 18.21
CA THR A 460 -6.66 -4.94 17.98
C THR A 460 -6.22 -5.32 16.58
N LEU A 461 -5.07 -6.00 16.53
CA LEU A 461 -4.64 -6.75 15.36
C LEU A 461 -5.18 -8.18 15.51
N CYS A 462 -5.84 -8.68 14.47
CA CYS A 462 -6.32 -10.05 14.46
C CYS A 462 -5.17 -11.07 14.47
N LYS A 463 -5.44 -12.28 14.96
CA LYS A 463 -4.42 -13.34 15.07
C LYS A 463 -4.01 -13.93 13.72
N ASN A 464 -4.97 -14.12 12.81
CA ASN A 464 -4.77 -14.79 11.52
C ASN A 464 -5.20 -13.86 10.36
N PRO A 465 -4.37 -12.87 9.97
CA PRO A 465 -4.74 -11.93 8.91
C PRO A 465 -5.03 -12.56 7.55
N GLN A 466 -4.54 -13.78 7.30
CA GLN A 466 -4.78 -14.54 6.08
C GLN A 466 -6.24 -15.00 5.91
N GLU A 467 -7.03 -14.98 6.98
CA GLU A 467 -8.43 -15.39 6.96
C GLU A 467 -9.38 -14.23 6.65
N PHE A 468 -8.87 -12.99 6.57
CA PHE A 468 -9.67 -11.78 6.41
C PHE A 468 -9.63 -11.26 4.97
N VAL A 469 -10.76 -10.74 4.52
CA VAL A 469 -10.86 -9.98 3.25
C VAL A 469 -10.29 -8.59 3.43
N PHE A 470 -10.67 -7.91 4.52
CA PHE A 470 -10.27 -6.54 4.79
C PHE A 470 -9.14 -6.49 5.82
N TRP A 471 -8.09 -5.77 5.45
CA TRP A 471 -7.02 -5.44 6.35
C TRP A 471 -7.51 -4.42 7.38
N ASP A 472 -8.11 -3.34 6.95
CA ASP A 472 -8.71 -2.30 7.80
C ASP A 472 -10.16 -2.03 7.39
N GLN A 473 -10.68 -0.81 7.55
CA GLN A 473 -12.10 -0.56 7.30
C GLN A 473 -12.50 -0.56 5.82
N VAL A 474 -11.52 -0.48 4.91
CA VAL A 474 -11.77 -0.33 3.46
C VAL A 474 -10.74 -1.04 2.60
N HIS A 475 -9.50 -1.20 3.06
CA HIS A 475 -8.45 -1.81 2.27
C HIS A 475 -8.44 -3.34 2.37
N PRO A 476 -8.18 -4.02 1.25
CA PRO A 476 -8.04 -5.46 1.21
C PRO A 476 -6.74 -5.96 1.88
N THR A 477 -6.78 -7.21 2.37
CA THR A 477 -5.57 -7.92 2.78
C THR A 477 -4.73 -8.35 1.58
N TYR A 478 -3.51 -8.80 1.89
CA TYR A 478 -2.60 -9.45 0.95
C TYR A 478 -3.28 -10.57 0.12
N GLN A 479 -4.17 -11.36 0.73
CA GLN A 479 -4.85 -12.46 0.06
C GLN A 479 -5.75 -11.98 -1.08
N ILE A 480 -6.43 -10.85 -0.88
CA ILE A 480 -7.28 -10.25 -1.91
C ILE A 480 -6.43 -9.58 -2.98
N HIS A 481 -5.33 -8.92 -2.62
CA HIS A 481 -4.38 -8.43 -3.63
C HIS A 481 -3.76 -9.56 -4.46
N LYS A 482 -3.51 -10.73 -3.86
CA LYS A 482 -3.03 -11.93 -4.57
C LYS A 482 -4.08 -12.42 -5.56
N ALA A 483 -5.35 -12.47 -5.16
CA ALA A 483 -6.45 -12.83 -6.07
C ALA A 483 -6.58 -11.82 -7.23
N LEU A 484 -6.53 -10.51 -6.95
CA LEU A 484 -6.54 -9.45 -7.96
C LEU A 484 -5.38 -9.59 -8.95
N PHE A 485 -4.16 -9.79 -8.46
CA PHE A 485 -2.98 -10.04 -9.30
C PHE A 485 -3.23 -11.22 -10.23
N LYS A 486 -3.70 -12.36 -9.70
CA LYS A 486 -3.92 -13.56 -10.49
C LYS A 486 -5.01 -13.37 -11.54
N TYR A 487 -6.11 -12.75 -11.16
CA TYR A 487 -7.22 -12.46 -12.06
C TYR A 487 -6.78 -11.57 -13.23
N ILE A 488 -6.13 -10.44 -12.94
CA ILE A 488 -5.63 -9.50 -13.95
C ILE A 488 -4.57 -10.17 -14.84
N ALA A 489 -3.61 -10.87 -14.25
CA ALA A 489 -2.55 -11.53 -14.99
C ALA A 489 -3.10 -12.58 -15.97
N LYS A 490 -4.03 -13.43 -15.52
CA LYS A 490 -4.58 -14.52 -16.32
C LYS A 490 -5.59 -14.03 -17.36
N GLU A 491 -6.63 -13.32 -16.92
CA GLU A 491 -7.79 -13.02 -17.75
C GLU A 491 -7.53 -11.84 -18.69
N TYR A 492 -6.76 -10.83 -18.25
CA TYR A 492 -6.59 -9.59 -19.01
C TYR A 492 -5.22 -9.47 -19.66
N LEU A 493 -4.17 -10.03 -19.06
CA LEU A 493 -2.81 -9.93 -19.60
C LEU A 493 -2.36 -11.20 -20.35
N GLY A 494 -3.10 -12.32 -20.23
CA GLY A 494 -2.75 -13.58 -20.90
C GLY A 494 -1.50 -14.26 -20.33
N ILE A 495 -1.18 -14.00 -19.06
CA ILE A 495 -0.04 -14.57 -18.35
C ILE A 495 -0.45 -15.87 -17.68
N ARG A 496 0.33 -16.94 -17.88
CA ARG A 496 0.08 -18.25 -17.25
C ARG A 496 0.69 -18.30 -15.85
N LEU A 497 -0.11 -18.66 -14.85
CA LEU A 497 0.21 -18.62 -13.40
C LEU A 497 0.53 -19.99 -12.78
#